data_AF-E9S8K0-F1
#
_entry.id   AF-E9S8K0-F1
#
_cell.length_a   1.000
_cell.length_b   1.000
_cell.length_c   1.000
_cell.angle_alpha   90.00
_cell.angle_beta   90.00
_cell.angle_gamma   90.00
#
_symmetry.space_group_name_H-M   'P 1'
#
loop_
_entity.id
_entity.type
_entity.pdbx_description
1 polymer ?
#
loop_
_entity_poly.entity_id
_entity_poly.type
_entity_poly.pdbx_seq_one_letter_code
_entity_poly.pdbx_strand_id
1 'polypeptide(L)'
;MRILFTGVGRRIELLQAFKCAALVLNKELKIYGADIAGTAPALAYCDYTRKVVAMKDEQYINNLLDICLADSIDLLIPTIDTDLLVLSENKEKFEKIGTRVMISSPEMIRNCRDKNLTSQFFVNCGLCAPIPVNNWMDYHAGYPAFIKPKDGSSSINTFKVENVEELEMYAGQVEDYIVQPFVSGIEYTIDIFCDWKGKPVSIVPRERIQVRAGEVLKTQICMDEKMIAEARELCEKFKPCGPITVQLIRDENGNDWFIEINPRFGGGAPLSMKAGARSAEAILRMLEGEEIEYISDIADNAVYSRYDQSVCITEGETQIKGVIFDLDDTLYSEKEYVKSGFKAVSDYLGGGYENELWHYFKSGKQAIDELLKECGKEKQKAVVLEIYRSHIPTIHLYDGVVELITQLRNSGIKIGIITDGRSKGQRNKIQALGLENMVDDIIVTDELGGIQFRKPCDIAFRIMQTKWKLPMNQIIYVGDNPTKDFQAPQQLGMKIVWLKNEDGVYYDPMNSYSCQYQASNMELLSNYLLRWSNGYRE
;
A
#
# COMPACT_ATOMS: atom_id res chain seq x y z
N MET A 1 -12.58 -2.80 1.01
CA MET A 1 -11.79 -3.37 2.13
C MET A 1 -10.84 -2.32 2.68
N ARG A 2 -10.57 -2.32 3.98
CA ARG A 2 -9.66 -1.40 4.68
C ARG A 2 -8.62 -2.23 5.43
N ILE A 3 -7.36 -2.16 5.00
CA ILE A 3 -6.26 -2.93 5.59
C ILE A 3 -5.28 -1.99 6.26
N LEU A 4 -4.99 -2.21 7.54
CA LEU A 4 -3.97 -1.51 8.30
C LEU A 4 -2.67 -2.32 8.34
N PHE A 5 -1.59 -1.73 7.87
CA PHE A 5 -0.23 -2.25 8.06
C PHE A 5 0.46 -1.51 9.19
N THR A 6 1.05 -2.23 10.16
CA THR A 6 1.85 -1.63 11.24
C THR A 6 3.35 -1.77 10.98
N GLY A 7 4.13 -0.80 11.45
CA GLY A 7 5.59 -0.78 11.28
C GLY A 7 6.01 -0.64 9.82
N VAL A 8 5.24 0.11 9.03
CA VAL A 8 5.35 0.09 7.55
C VAL A 8 6.74 0.44 7.04
N GLY A 9 7.49 1.32 7.72
CA GLY A 9 8.89 1.61 7.44
C GLY A 9 9.21 1.75 5.95
N ARG A 10 9.92 0.76 5.40
CA ARG A 10 10.37 0.70 3.99
C ARG A 10 9.63 -0.35 3.15
N ARG A 11 8.49 -0.87 3.59
CA ARG A 11 7.74 -1.96 2.93
C ARG A 11 6.92 -1.49 1.71
N ILE A 12 7.49 -0.62 0.88
CA ILE A 12 6.84 -0.04 -0.31
C ILE A 12 6.37 -1.13 -1.29
N GLU A 13 7.25 -2.05 -1.67
CA GLU A 13 6.93 -3.12 -2.64
C GLU A 13 5.80 -4.04 -2.14
N LEU A 14 5.68 -4.22 -0.82
CA LEU A 14 4.58 -4.99 -0.24
C LEU A 14 3.24 -4.26 -0.44
N LEU A 15 3.18 -2.96 -0.12
CA LEU A 15 1.96 -2.16 -0.31
C LEU A 15 1.57 -2.08 -1.80
N GLN A 16 2.55 -1.95 -2.69
CA GLN A 16 2.33 -1.99 -4.13
C GLN A 16 1.75 -3.35 -4.59
N ALA A 17 2.22 -4.47 -4.03
CA ALA A 17 1.67 -5.79 -4.33
C ALA A 17 0.17 -5.89 -3.94
N PHE A 18 -0.23 -5.31 -2.81
CA PHE A 18 -1.64 -5.25 -2.42
C PHE A 18 -2.49 -4.34 -3.33
N LYS A 19 -1.97 -3.17 -3.72
CA LYS A 19 -2.65 -2.31 -4.72
C LYS A 19 -2.82 -3.03 -6.05
N CYS A 20 -1.77 -3.72 -6.52
CA CYS A 20 -1.82 -4.52 -7.74
C CYS A 20 -2.86 -5.66 -7.64
N ALA A 21 -2.86 -6.40 -6.53
CA ALA A 21 -3.84 -7.46 -6.27
C ALA A 21 -5.29 -6.93 -6.30
N ALA A 22 -5.54 -5.77 -5.68
CA ALA A 22 -6.85 -5.14 -5.72
C ALA A 22 -7.27 -4.75 -7.15
N LEU A 23 -6.34 -4.22 -7.96
CA LEU A 23 -6.59 -3.90 -9.36
C LEU A 23 -6.91 -5.15 -10.19
N VAL A 24 -6.10 -6.21 -10.06
CA VAL A 24 -6.29 -7.49 -10.77
C VAL A 24 -7.65 -8.10 -10.46
N LEU A 25 -8.07 -8.02 -9.20
CA LEU A 25 -9.34 -8.56 -8.74
C LEU A 25 -10.52 -7.58 -8.94
N ASN A 26 -10.28 -6.37 -9.47
CA ASN A 26 -11.25 -5.30 -9.60
C ASN A 26 -11.98 -4.99 -8.27
N LYS A 27 -11.19 -4.85 -7.19
CA LYS A 27 -11.66 -4.63 -5.81
C LYS A 27 -11.27 -3.23 -5.33
N GLU A 28 -12.16 -2.62 -4.55
CA GLU A 28 -11.83 -1.39 -3.83
C GLU A 28 -11.06 -1.73 -2.54
N LEU A 29 -9.80 -1.35 -2.50
CA LEU A 29 -8.91 -1.50 -1.35
C LEU A 29 -8.45 -0.12 -0.87
N LYS A 30 -8.57 0.12 0.44
CA LYS A 30 -7.97 1.25 1.15
C LYS A 30 -6.87 0.73 2.05
N ILE A 31 -5.66 1.20 1.84
CA ILE A 31 -4.46 0.86 2.61
C ILE A 31 -4.20 1.97 3.64
N TYR A 32 -4.17 1.56 4.91
CA TYR A 32 -3.77 2.38 6.04
C TYR A 32 -2.36 1.97 6.46
N GLY A 33 -1.47 2.94 6.63
CA GLY A 33 -0.12 2.72 7.15
C GLY A 33 0.06 3.33 8.51
N ALA A 34 0.48 2.53 9.48
CA ALA A 34 0.85 2.98 10.82
C ALA A 34 2.37 2.91 11.03
N ASP A 35 2.94 4.01 11.51
CA ASP A 35 4.34 4.11 11.89
C ASP A 35 4.53 5.09 13.05
N ILE A 36 5.62 4.93 13.81
CA ILE A 36 6.00 5.87 14.86
C ILE A 36 6.53 7.18 14.26
N ALA A 37 7.17 7.09 13.09
CA ALA A 37 7.75 8.20 12.38
C ALA A 37 6.82 8.65 11.24
N GLY A 38 6.51 9.95 11.18
CA GLY A 38 5.77 10.53 10.06
C GLY A 38 6.56 10.56 8.74
N THR A 39 7.80 10.09 8.74
CA THR A 39 8.76 10.15 7.64
C THR A 39 9.04 8.78 7.00
N ALA A 40 8.39 7.71 7.47
CA ALA A 40 8.57 6.37 6.90
C ALA A 40 8.17 6.35 5.40
N PRO A 41 9.08 5.96 4.48
CA PRO A 41 8.83 6.00 3.04
C PRO A 41 7.57 5.26 2.57
N ALA A 42 7.22 4.15 3.22
CA ALA A 42 6.03 3.37 2.87
C ALA A 42 4.71 4.14 3.10
N LEU A 43 4.70 5.15 3.98
CA LEU A 43 3.52 5.98 4.22
C LEU A 43 3.08 6.73 2.96
N ALA A 44 4.02 7.11 2.08
CA ALA A 44 3.71 7.77 0.82
C ALA A 44 2.89 6.88 -0.15
N TYR A 45 2.85 5.57 0.07
CA TYR A 45 2.06 4.61 -0.73
C TYR A 45 0.75 4.18 -0.06
N CYS A 46 0.46 4.69 1.12
CA CYS A 46 -0.81 4.45 1.81
C CYS A 46 -1.87 5.46 1.36
N ASP A 47 -3.13 5.06 1.40
CA ASP A 47 -4.26 5.97 1.15
C ASP A 47 -4.53 6.82 2.41
N TYR A 48 -4.23 6.27 3.58
CA TYR A 48 -4.30 6.96 4.87
C TYR A 48 -3.09 6.62 5.73
N THR A 49 -2.61 7.58 6.50
CA THR A 49 -1.48 7.41 7.43
C THR A 49 -1.93 7.61 8.86
N ARG A 50 -1.37 6.83 9.79
CA ARG A 50 -1.63 6.94 11.23
C ARG A 50 -0.32 6.97 11.98
N LYS A 51 -0.15 7.97 12.84
CA LYS A 51 0.94 7.98 13.79
C LYS A 51 0.55 7.10 14.97
N VAL A 52 1.43 6.18 15.34
CA VAL A 52 1.24 5.31 16.51
C VAL A 52 2.29 5.58 17.57
N VAL A 53 1.97 5.24 18.82
CA VAL A 53 2.95 5.24 19.90
C VAL A 53 3.96 4.10 19.71
N ALA A 54 5.08 4.16 20.44
CA ALA A 54 6.08 3.10 20.39
C ALA A 54 5.50 1.77 20.89
N MET A 55 5.94 0.65 20.34
CA MET A 55 5.45 -0.69 20.71
C MET A 55 5.65 -1.04 22.20
N LYS A 56 6.66 -0.46 22.86
CA LYS A 56 6.90 -0.63 24.31
C LYS A 56 5.98 0.24 25.18
N ASP A 57 5.21 1.14 24.58
CA ASP A 57 4.25 1.98 25.30
C ASP A 57 3.02 1.15 25.67
N GLU A 58 2.57 1.25 26.92
CA GLU A 58 1.41 0.53 27.43
C GLU A 58 0.12 0.88 26.66
N GLN A 59 0.07 2.06 26.03
CA GLN A 59 -1.05 2.50 25.20
C GLN A 59 -1.03 1.97 23.77
N TYR A 60 0.01 1.24 23.35
CA TYR A 60 0.15 0.80 21.96
C TYR A 60 -1.07 0.04 21.43
N ILE A 61 -1.57 -0.93 22.20
CA ILE A 61 -2.75 -1.71 21.81
C ILE A 61 -4.02 -0.86 21.80
N ASN A 62 -4.23 0.00 22.81
CA ASN A 62 -5.41 0.86 22.87
C ASN A 62 -5.42 1.86 21.70
N ASN A 63 -4.26 2.44 21.39
CA ASN A 63 -4.11 3.35 20.27
C ASN A 63 -4.44 2.68 18.93
N LEU A 64 -4.01 1.44 18.72
CA LEU A 64 -4.38 0.67 17.53
C LEU A 64 -5.87 0.30 17.50
N LEU A 65 -6.47 -0.06 18.64
CA LEU A 65 -7.91 -0.34 18.72
C LEU A 65 -8.74 0.91 18.35
N ASP A 66 -8.35 2.09 18.84
CA ASP A 66 -9.00 3.36 18.51
C ASP A 66 -8.92 3.67 17.02
N ILE A 67 -7.74 3.45 16.41
CA ILE A 67 -7.55 3.58 14.95
C ILE A 67 -8.46 2.59 14.21
N CYS A 68 -8.45 1.31 14.61
CA CYS A 68 -9.25 0.28 13.97
C CYS A 68 -10.75 0.56 14.03
N LEU A 69 -11.25 1.07 15.16
CA LEU A 69 -12.64 1.50 15.33
C LEU A 69 -12.98 2.72 14.48
N ALA A 70 -12.19 3.79 14.59
CA ALA A 70 -12.42 5.05 13.90
C ALA A 70 -12.41 4.87 12.38
N ASP A 71 -11.48 4.05 11.87
CA ASP A 71 -11.29 3.82 10.45
C ASP A 71 -12.03 2.58 9.93
N SER A 72 -12.76 1.86 10.78
CA SER A 72 -13.45 0.60 10.46
C SER A 72 -12.55 -0.38 9.72
N ILE A 73 -11.38 -0.67 10.29
CA ILE A 73 -10.37 -1.54 9.68
C ILE A 73 -10.86 -2.99 9.64
N ASP A 74 -10.85 -3.60 8.45
CA ASP A 74 -11.24 -5.00 8.25
C ASP A 74 -10.12 -5.97 8.66
N LEU A 75 -8.86 -5.60 8.37
CA LEU A 75 -7.69 -6.43 8.58
C LEU A 75 -6.48 -5.63 9.07
N LEU A 76 -5.81 -6.12 10.12
CA LEU A 76 -4.51 -5.65 10.59
C LEU A 76 -3.41 -6.65 10.19
N ILE A 77 -2.36 -6.16 9.53
CA ILE A 77 -1.17 -6.93 9.13
C ILE A 77 0.09 -6.29 9.72
N PRO A 78 0.75 -6.93 10.71
CA PRO A 78 2.05 -6.44 11.20
C PRO A 78 3.18 -6.77 10.24
N THR A 79 4.17 -5.86 10.14
CA THR A 79 5.29 -6.01 9.18
C THR A 79 6.68 -6.08 9.81
N ILE A 80 6.75 -5.98 11.15
CA ILE A 80 7.99 -6.04 11.94
C ILE A 80 7.87 -7.07 13.07
N ASP A 81 8.98 -7.72 13.40
CA ASP A 81 9.02 -8.83 14.37
C ASP A 81 8.68 -8.38 15.79
N THR A 82 8.99 -7.12 16.14
CA THR A 82 8.70 -6.53 17.46
C THR A 82 7.21 -6.41 17.76
N ASP A 83 6.38 -6.21 16.73
CA ASP A 83 4.92 -6.05 16.88
C ASP A 83 4.23 -7.39 17.16
N LEU A 84 4.83 -8.49 16.75
CA LEU A 84 4.12 -9.75 16.61
C LEU A 84 3.62 -10.28 17.95
N LEU A 85 4.47 -10.30 18.98
CA LEU A 85 4.10 -10.90 20.25
C LEU A 85 2.93 -10.15 20.90
N VAL A 86 3.06 -8.84 21.06
CA VAL A 86 2.04 -8.00 21.72
C VAL A 86 0.71 -8.02 20.97
N LEU A 87 0.72 -8.01 19.63
CA LEU A 87 -0.50 -8.12 18.83
C LEU A 87 -1.13 -9.51 18.94
N SER A 88 -0.32 -10.58 18.92
CA SER A 88 -0.84 -11.95 19.01
C SER A 88 -1.53 -12.21 20.35
N GLU A 89 -0.99 -11.68 21.45
CA GLU A 89 -1.56 -11.78 22.80
C GLU A 89 -2.85 -10.97 22.97
N ASN A 90 -3.07 -9.97 22.10
CA ASN A 90 -4.23 -9.09 22.13
C ASN A 90 -5.19 -9.26 20.95
N LYS A 91 -4.98 -10.29 20.12
CA LYS A 91 -5.76 -10.56 18.89
C LYS A 91 -7.27 -10.53 19.12
N GLU A 92 -7.75 -11.16 20.19
CA GLU A 92 -9.17 -11.22 20.53
C GLU A 92 -9.80 -9.84 20.76
N LYS A 93 -9.02 -8.84 21.22
CA LYS A 93 -9.54 -7.48 21.43
C LYS A 93 -9.90 -6.81 20.10
N PHE A 94 -9.08 -7.02 19.07
CA PHE A 94 -9.34 -6.53 17.71
C PHE A 94 -10.52 -7.27 17.07
N GLU A 95 -10.60 -8.59 17.25
CA GLU A 95 -11.69 -9.38 16.67
C GLU A 95 -13.06 -8.99 17.26
N LYS A 96 -13.11 -8.61 18.55
CA LYS A 96 -14.34 -8.11 19.20
C LYS A 96 -14.87 -6.82 18.59
N ILE A 97 -14.01 -5.99 17.99
CA ILE A 97 -14.42 -4.76 17.30
C ILE A 97 -14.60 -4.96 15.79
N GLY A 98 -14.53 -6.20 15.31
CA GLY A 98 -14.69 -6.55 13.90
C GLY A 98 -13.41 -6.49 13.07
N THR A 99 -12.26 -6.19 13.67
CA THR A 99 -10.97 -6.16 12.96
C THR A 99 -10.27 -7.51 13.08
N ARG A 100 -10.02 -8.16 11.95
CA ARG A 100 -9.23 -9.40 11.92
C ARG A 100 -7.75 -9.06 12.06
N VAL A 101 -6.97 -9.94 12.67
CA VAL A 101 -5.50 -9.80 12.74
C VAL A 101 -4.84 -11.00 12.07
N MET A 102 -4.07 -10.75 11.02
CA MET A 102 -3.31 -11.79 10.31
C MET A 102 -2.01 -12.05 11.03
N ILE A 103 -2.08 -12.91 12.04
CA ILE A 103 -0.94 -13.20 12.90
C ILE A 103 -1.00 -14.63 13.44
N SER A 104 0.17 -15.27 13.50
CA SER A 104 0.36 -16.60 14.09
C SER A 104 0.14 -16.59 15.62
N SER A 105 0.04 -17.78 16.23
CA SER A 105 -0.26 -17.89 17.66
C SER A 105 0.85 -17.28 18.55
N PRO A 106 0.51 -16.79 19.76
CA PRO A 106 1.50 -16.26 20.70
C PRO A 106 2.60 -17.26 21.03
N GLU A 107 2.24 -18.54 21.19
CA GLU A 107 3.19 -19.62 21.45
C GLU A 107 4.24 -19.73 20.33
N MET A 108 3.79 -19.80 19.08
CA MET A 108 4.71 -19.93 17.95
C MET A 108 5.56 -18.68 17.75
N ILE A 109 5.02 -17.48 18.01
CA ILE A 109 5.80 -16.24 17.95
C ILE A 109 6.89 -16.22 19.03
N ARG A 110 6.60 -16.66 20.27
CA ARG A 110 7.62 -16.80 21.32
C ARG A 110 8.70 -17.80 20.91
N ASN A 111 8.30 -18.94 20.33
CA ASN A 111 9.25 -19.94 19.83
C ASN A 111 10.19 -19.35 18.77
N CYS A 112 9.70 -18.49 17.86
CA CYS A 112 10.52 -17.84 16.83
C CYS A 112 11.51 -16.80 17.37
N ARG A 113 11.21 -16.18 18.53
CA ARG A 113 12.08 -15.16 19.14
C ARG A 113 13.25 -15.77 19.90
N ASP A 114 13.06 -16.91 20.53
CA ASP A 114 14.14 -17.63 21.20
C ASP A 114 14.80 -18.63 20.24
N LYS A 115 16.07 -18.39 19.91
CA LYS A 115 16.80 -19.25 18.98
C LYS A 115 16.96 -20.70 19.48
N ASN A 116 16.95 -20.96 20.79
CA ASN A 116 16.93 -22.33 21.32
C ASN A 116 15.62 -23.03 20.99
N LEU A 117 14.50 -22.36 21.23
CA LEU A 117 13.16 -22.90 20.94
C LEU A 117 12.95 -23.07 19.44
N THR A 118 13.46 -22.15 18.63
CA THR A 118 13.43 -22.25 17.16
C THR A 118 14.19 -23.49 16.68
N SER A 119 15.44 -23.70 17.13
CA SER A 119 16.22 -24.89 16.75
C SER A 119 15.54 -26.19 17.21
N GLN A 120 15.04 -26.23 18.45
CA GLN A 120 14.31 -27.39 18.96
C GLN A 120 13.02 -27.65 18.17
N PHE A 121 12.32 -26.60 17.75
CA PHE A 121 11.12 -26.71 16.93
C PHE A 121 11.43 -27.35 15.57
N PHE A 122 12.52 -26.95 14.90
CA PHE A 122 12.96 -27.60 13.66
C PHE A 122 13.27 -29.08 13.86
N VAL A 123 14.00 -29.44 14.92
CA VAL A 123 14.29 -30.85 15.24
C VAL A 123 13.01 -31.64 15.49
N ASN A 124 12.05 -31.06 16.22
CA ASN A 124 10.74 -31.67 16.45
C ASN A 124 9.94 -31.82 15.14
N CYS A 125 10.21 -30.98 14.13
CA CYS A 125 9.68 -31.13 12.78
C CYS A 125 10.34 -32.27 12.00
N GLY A 126 11.47 -32.82 12.47
CA GLY A 126 12.29 -33.78 11.72
C GLY A 126 13.30 -33.10 10.80
N LEU A 127 13.52 -31.80 10.97
CA LEU A 127 14.40 -30.99 10.13
C LEU A 127 15.78 -30.83 10.78
N CYS A 128 16.82 -30.68 9.96
CA CYS A 128 18.16 -30.38 10.45
C CYS A 128 18.22 -28.94 10.97
N ALA A 129 18.78 -28.75 12.16
CA ALA A 129 19.03 -27.44 12.72
C ALA A 129 20.33 -27.45 13.53
N PRO A 130 21.10 -26.35 13.51
CA PRO A 130 22.25 -26.22 14.39
C PRO A 130 21.78 -26.14 15.84
N ILE A 131 22.33 -26.98 16.70
CA ILE A 131 21.95 -27.07 18.11
C ILE A 131 22.76 -26.04 18.92
N PRO A 132 22.12 -25.05 19.53
CA PRO A 132 22.81 -24.06 20.34
C PRO A 132 23.09 -24.54 21.77
N VAL A 133 24.08 -23.91 22.39
CA VAL A 133 24.30 -23.86 23.84
C VAL A 133 24.25 -22.40 24.31
N ASN A 134 23.88 -22.17 25.57
CA ASN A 134 23.73 -20.82 26.15
C ASN A 134 24.98 -20.34 26.91
N ASN A 135 25.99 -21.20 27.04
CA ASN A 135 27.27 -20.85 27.63
C ASN A 135 28.37 -21.36 26.72
N TRP A 136 29.30 -20.48 26.34
CA TRP A 136 30.40 -20.82 25.45
C TRP A 136 31.29 -21.95 26.01
N MET A 137 31.39 -22.09 27.33
CA MET A 137 32.14 -23.15 27.98
C MET A 137 31.55 -24.55 27.72
N ASP A 138 30.24 -24.63 27.45
CA ASP A 138 29.54 -25.88 27.16
C ASP A 138 29.63 -26.25 25.66
N TYR A 139 30.28 -25.44 24.85
CA TYR A 139 30.40 -25.66 23.41
C TYR A 139 31.55 -26.61 23.07
N HIS A 140 31.20 -27.78 22.52
CA HIS A 140 32.17 -28.84 22.19
C HIS A 140 32.06 -29.37 20.75
N ALA A 141 31.29 -28.71 19.89
CA ALA A 141 31.00 -29.20 18.53
C ALA A 141 32.11 -28.90 17.49
N GLY A 142 33.24 -28.31 17.90
CA GLY A 142 34.35 -27.95 17.03
C GLY A 142 34.19 -26.57 16.36
N TYR A 143 35.22 -26.14 15.63
CA TYR A 143 35.27 -24.84 14.98
C TYR A 143 35.24 -24.97 13.45
N PRO A 144 34.69 -23.98 12.71
CA PRO A 144 34.16 -22.71 13.21
C PRO A 144 32.83 -22.82 13.97
N ALA A 145 32.64 -21.93 14.94
CA ALA A 145 31.40 -21.73 15.67
C ALA A 145 30.71 -20.43 15.23
N PHE A 146 29.45 -20.26 15.63
CA PHE A 146 28.69 -19.04 15.40
C PHE A 146 28.03 -18.57 16.70
N ILE A 147 28.36 -17.35 17.13
CA ILE A 147 27.77 -16.70 18.29
C ILE A 147 26.81 -15.60 17.83
N LYS A 148 25.62 -15.56 18.41
CA LYS A 148 24.59 -14.54 18.11
C LYS A 148 23.68 -14.29 19.32
N PRO A 149 22.99 -13.14 19.39
CA PRO A 149 22.02 -12.88 20.46
C PRO A 149 20.91 -13.94 20.46
N LYS A 150 20.43 -14.29 21.66
CA LYS A 150 19.37 -15.26 21.87
C LYS A 150 18.01 -14.77 21.36
N ASP A 151 17.73 -13.47 21.54
CA ASP A 151 16.63 -12.72 20.93
C ASP A 151 17.24 -11.52 20.21
N GLY A 152 16.94 -11.36 18.92
CA GLY A 152 17.58 -10.33 18.10
C GLY A 152 17.19 -10.36 16.63
N SER A 153 17.61 -9.32 15.91
CA SER A 153 17.30 -9.11 14.48
C SER A 153 18.45 -8.41 13.76
N SER A 154 18.39 -8.40 12.41
CA SER A 154 19.27 -7.59 11.55
C SER A 154 20.77 -7.92 11.63
N SER A 155 21.14 -9.14 12.03
CA SER A 155 22.53 -9.60 12.14
C SER A 155 23.40 -8.73 13.06
N ILE A 156 22.78 -8.05 14.04
CA ILE A 156 23.50 -7.26 15.04
C ILE A 156 24.15 -8.22 16.04
N ASN A 157 25.42 -7.99 16.37
CA ASN A 157 26.20 -8.79 17.32
C ASN A 157 26.30 -10.28 16.97
N THR A 158 26.34 -10.62 15.68
CA THR A 158 26.51 -12.01 15.21
C THR A 158 27.90 -12.22 14.62
N PHE A 159 28.62 -13.25 15.06
CA PHE A 159 30.01 -13.48 14.68
C PHE A 159 30.28 -14.94 14.33
N LYS A 160 31.04 -15.17 13.25
CA LYS A 160 31.74 -16.44 13.00
C LYS A 160 33.01 -16.43 13.83
N VAL A 161 33.30 -17.56 14.48
CA VAL A 161 34.38 -17.71 15.44
C VAL A 161 35.24 -18.90 15.05
N GLU A 162 36.55 -18.72 14.93
CA GLU A 162 37.47 -19.75 14.40
C GLU A 162 38.17 -20.57 15.49
N ASN A 163 38.16 -20.09 16.75
CA ASN A 163 38.87 -20.72 17.87
C ASN A 163 38.27 -20.32 19.23
N VAL A 164 38.79 -20.90 20.30
CA VAL A 164 38.26 -20.70 21.66
C VAL A 164 38.54 -19.30 22.21
N GLU A 165 39.68 -18.72 21.84
CA GLU A 165 40.07 -17.38 22.27
C GLU A 165 39.12 -16.31 21.69
N GLU A 166 38.76 -16.43 20.41
CA GLU A 166 37.74 -15.57 19.80
C GLU A 166 36.36 -15.79 20.42
N LEU A 167 36.01 -17.05 20.73
CA LEU A 167 34.72 -17.37 21.32
C LEU A 167 34.54 -16.71 22.69
N GLU A 168 35.54 -16.83 23.55
CA GLU A 168 35.57 -16.20 24.87
C GLU A 168 35.48 -14.68 24.76
N MET A 169 36.23 -14.07 23.82
CA MET A 169 36.20 -12.63 23.58
C MET A 169 34.79 -12.14 23.21
N TYR A 170 34.14 -12.78 22.23
CA TYR A 170 32.80 -12.37 21.80
C TYR A 170 31.72 -12.69 22.84
N ALA A 171 31.84 -13.79 23.58
CA ALA A 171 30.96 -14.10 24.69
C ALA A 171 31.02 -13.05 25.82
N GLY A 172 32.15 -12.34 25.96
CA GLY A 172 32.26 -11.18 26.85
C GLY A 172 31.64 -9.88 26.32
N GLN A 173 31.33 -9.81 25.01
CA GLN A 173 30.77 -8.62 24.35
C GLN A 173 29.26 -8.73 24.09
N VAL A 174 28.79 -9.95 23.79
CA VAL A 174 27.38 -10.23 23.58
C VAL A 174 26.77 -10.63 24.92
N GLU A 175 25.70 -9.98 25.35
CA GLU A 175 25.08 -10.25 26.65
C GLU A 175 24.35 -11.60 26.71
N ASP A 176 23.12 -11.66 26.18
CA ASP A 176 22.30 -12.87 26.12
C ASP A 176 22.47 -13.52 24.74
N TYR A 177 23.33 -14.53 24.67
CA TYR A 177 23.75 -15.16 23.41
C TYR A 177 23.47 -16.66 23.38
N ILE A 178 23.58 -17.19 22.16
CA ILE A 178 23.75 -18.61 21.91
C ILE A 178 25.03 -18.84 21.12
N VAL A 179 25.65 -20.00 21.33
CA VAL A 179 26.75 -20.53 20.52
C VAL A 179 26.28 -21.79 19.83
N GLN A 180 26.47 -21.88 18.52
CA GLN A 180 26.06 -23.03 17.72
C GLN A 180 27.12 -23.38 16.67
N PRO A 181 27.09 -24.58 16.07
CA PRO A 181 27.93 -24.89 14.92
C PRO A 181 27.75 -23.88 13.80
N PHE A 182 28.85 -23.46 13.18
CA PHE A 182 28.79 -22.65 11.97
C PHE A 182 28.41 -23.54 10.78
N VAL A 183 27.34 -23.18 10.08
CA VAL A 183 26.91 -23.87 8.86
C VAL A 183 27.33 -23.03 7.66
N SER A 184 28.16 -23.61 6.79
CA SER A 184 28.55 -23.02 5.51
C SER A 184 27.75 -23.65 4.38
N GLY A 185 27.37 -22.85 3.39
CA GLY A 185 26.64 -23.35 2.23
C GLY A 185 25.91 -22.25 1.48
N ILE A 186 24.92 -22.66 0.70
CA ILE A 186 24.06 -21.74 -0.06
C ILE A 186 22.88 -21.33 0.82
N GLU A 187 22.66 -20.03 1.00
CA GLU A 187 21.54 -19.52 1.79
C GLU A 187 20.24 -19.49 0.97
N TYR A 188 19.15 -19.97 1.59
CA TYR A 188 17.81 -19.90 1.03
C TYR A 188 16.84 -19.21 1.99
N THR A 189 15.75 -18.71 1.42
CA THR A 189 14.56 -18.33 2.16
C THR A 189 13.36 -19.00 1.51
N ILE A 190 12.49 -19.60 2.32
CA ILE A 190 11.20 -20.12 1.91
C ILE A 190 10.15 -19.10 2.36
N ASP A 191 9.55 -18.41 1.39
CA ASP A 191 8.39 -17.55 1.65
C ASP A 191 7.13 -18.42 1.63
N ILE A 192 6.47 -18.52 2.78
CA ILE A 192 5.29 -19.35 2.98
C ILE A 192 4.10 -18.45 3.29
N PHE A 193 2.96 -18.72 2.66
CA PHE A 193 1.70 -18.09 3.00
C PHE A 193 0.65 -19.17 3.26
N CYS A 194 0.01 -19.10 4.42
CA CYS A 194 -1.06 -20.01 4.83
C CYS A 194 -2.39 -19.28 5.01
N ASP A 195 -3.47 -20.04 4.93
CA ASP A 195 -4.81 -19.55 5.26
C ASP A 195 -4.99 -19.29 6.76
N TRP A 196 -6.22 -18.96 7.18
CA TRP A 196 -6.56 -18.71 8.58
C TRP A 196 -6.36 -19.91 9.52
N LYS A 197 -6.30 -21.13 8.97
CA LYS A 197 -6.25 -22.41 9.71
C LYS A 197 -4.88 -23.07 9.67
N GLY A 198 -3.89 -22.47 8.99
CA GLY A 198 -2.56 -23.06 8.84
C GLY A 198 -2.35 -23.87 7.57
N LYS A 199 -3.35 -23.94 6.66
CA LYS A 199 -3.20 -24.67 5.40
C LYS A 199 -2.33 -23.85 4.43
N PRO A 200 -1.23 -24.40 3.90
CA PRO A 200 -0.40 -23.70 2.92
C PRO A 200 -1.19 -23.34 1.66
N VAL A 201 -1.13 -22.07 1.28
CA VAL A 201 -1.63 -21.51 0.02
C VAL A 201 -0.47 -21.39 -0.98
N SER A 202 0.72 -21.02 -0.52
CA SER A 202 1.94 -21.00 -1.35
C SER A 202 3.18 -21.29 -0.51
N ILE A 203 4.13 -22.04 -1.07
CA ILE A 203 5.46 -22.29 -0.49
C ILE A 203 6.48 -22.00 -1.60
N VAL A 204 7.35 -21.00 -1.39
CA VAL A 204 8.29 -20.53 -2.42
C VAL A 204 9.70 -20.48 -1.87
N PRO A 205 10.52 -21.51 -2.11
CA PRO A 205 11.94 -21.45 -1.84
C PRO A 205 12.64 -20.53 -2.85
N ARG A 206 13.63 -19.79 -2.38
CA ARG A 206 14.45 -18.90 -3.20
C ARG A 206 15.87 -18.80 -2.65
N GLU A 207 16.85 -18.89 -3.55
CA GLU A 207 18.26 -18.70 -3.25
C GLU A 207 18.55 -17.22 -3.00
N ARG A 208 19.35 -16.90 -1.97
CA ARG A 208 19.81 -15.56 -1.62
C ARG A 208 21.17 -15.26 -2.26
N ILE A 209 21.20 -15.06 -3.57
CA ILE A 209 22.43 -14.81 -4.36
C ILE A 209 23.24 -13.63 -3.80
N GLN A 210 22.56 -12.55 -3.39
CA GLN A 210 23.24 -11.38 -2.82
C GLN A 210 22.43 -10.76 -1.69
N VAL A 211 23.08 -10.51 -0.56
CA VAL A 211 22.49 -9.95 0.67
C VAL A 211 23.25 -8.68 1.08
N ARG A 212 22.55 -7.67 1.60
CA ARG A 212 23.13 -6.47 2.20
C ARG A 212 22.41 -6.16 3.51
N ALA A 213 23.13 -6.14 4.62
CA ALA A 213 22.58 -5.87 5.96
C ALA A 213 21.34 -6.73 6.29
N GLY A 214 21.40 -8.03 5.99
CA GLY A 214 20.31 -8.98 6.22
C GLY A 214 19.19 -8.98 5.16
N GLU A 215 19.09 -7.95 4.33
CA GLU A 215 18.09 -7.81 3.27
C GLU A 215 18.59 -8.38 1.93
N VAL A 216 17.70 -9.04 1.19
CA VAL A 216 18.05 -9.62 -0.12
C VAL A 216 18.11 -8.52 -1.19
N LEU A 217 19.21 -8.49 -1.95
CA LEU A 217 19.39 -7.64 -3.13
C LEU A 217 19.17 -8.40 -4.43
N LYS A 218 19.57 -9.67 -4.47
CA LYS A 218 19.37 -10.55 -5.62
C LYS A 218 18.94 -11.93 -5.14
N THR A 219 17.89 -12.46 -5.76
CA THR A 219 17.34 -13.78 -5.44
C THR A 219 16.98 -14.52 -6.71
N GLN A 220 17.10 -15.84 -6.69
CA GLN A 220 16.55 -16.72 -7.72
C GLN A 220 15.44 -17.54 -7.09
N ILE A 221 14.28 -17.64 -7.75
CA ILE A 221 13.23 -18.56 -7.35
C ILE A 221 13.71 -19.98 -7.63
N CYS A 222 13.58 -20.85 -6.63
CA CYS A 222 14.03 -22.23 -6.68
C CYS A 222 12.90 -23.09 -6.15
N MET A 223 12.07 -23.65 -7.02
CA MET A 223 10.96 -24.54 -6.63
C MET A 223 11.48 -25.93 -6.24
N ASP A 224 12.39 -25.97 -5.28
CA ASP A 224 13.06 -27.17 -4.77
C ASP A 224 12.06 -28.04 -4.00
N GLU A 225 11.75 -29.22 -4.57
CA GLU A 225 10.74 -30.14 -4.03
C GLU A 225 11.06 -30.63 -2.61
N LYS A 226 12.34 -30.77 -2.26
CA LYS A 226 12.76 -31.18 -0.92
C LYS A 226 12.42 -30.09 0.10
N MET A 227 12.81 -28.84 -0.17
CA MET A 227 12.47 -27.70 0.68
C MET A 227 10.95 -27.49 0.80
N ILE A 228 10.21 -27.72 -0.30
CA ILE A 228 8.74 -27.61 -0.29
C ILE A 228 8.14 -28.68 0.63
N ALA A 229 8.59 -29.93 0.53
CA ALA A 229 8.13 -31.01 1.41
C ALA A 229 8.47 -30.74 2.88
N GLU A 230 9.71 -30.34 3.18
CA GLU A 230 10.15 -29.96 4.53
C GLU A 230 9.33 -28.79 5.09
N ALA A 231 9.03 -27.79 4.26
CA ALA A 231 8.18 -26.66 4.65
C ALA A 231 6.73 -27.07 4.91
N ARG A 232 6.19 -28.10 4.23
CA ARG A 232 4.85 -28.65 4.52
C ARG A 232 4.81 -29.28 5.91
N GLU A 233 5.79 -30.12 6.24
CA GLU A 233 5.92 -30.73 7.58
C GLU A 233 6.01 -29.66 8.68
N LEU A 234 6.78 -28.60 8.43
CA LEU A 234 6.85 -27.45 9.31
C LEU A 234 5.48 -26.78 9.49
N CYS A 235 4.73 -26.57 8.41
CA CYS A 235 3.42 -25.93 8.46
C CYS A 235 2.39 -26.75 9.24
N GLU A 236 2.43 -28.08 9.17
CA GLU A 236 1.50 -28.95 9.92
C GLU A 236 1.64 -28.78 11.44
N LYS A 237 2.88 -28.59 11.90
CA LYS A 237 3.20 -28.40 13.33
C LYS A 237 3.06 -26.95 13.77
N PHE A 238 3.49 -26.00 12.94
CA PHE A 238 3.45 -24.57 13.26
C PHE A 238 2.04 -23.97 13.16
N LYS A 239 1.24 -24.44 12.17
CA LYS A 239 -0.06 -23.89 11.76
C LYS A 239 -0.05 -22.36 11.58
N PRO A 240 0.69 -21.84 10.58
CA PRO A 240 0.87 -20.40 10.42
C PRO A 240 -0.45 -19.71 10.06
N CYS A 241 -0.75 -18.56 10.65
CA CYS A 241 -1.89 -17.74 10.23
C CYS A 241 -1.38 -16.58 9.37
N GLY A 242 -1.38 -16.78 8.05
CA GLY A 242 -0.84 -15.82 7.09
C GLY A 242 0.63 -16.07 6.75
N PRO A 243 1.45 -15.01 6.57
CA PRO A 243 2.80 -15.13 6.04
C PRO A 243 3.82 -15.55 7.10
N ILE A 244 4.74 -16.44 6.73
CA ILE A 244 5.99 -16.70 7.45
C ILE A 244 7.15 -16.80 6.46
N THR A 245 8.35 -16.47 6.90
CA THR A 245 9.57 -16.71 6.13
C THR A 245 10.51 -17.62 6.91
N VAL A 246 10.93 -18.70 6.31
CA VAL A 246 11.85 -19.69 6.89
C VAL A 246 13.20 -19.59 6.19
N GLN A 247 14.30 -19.50 6.93
CA GLN A 247 15.64 -19.42 6.35
C GLN A 247 16.42 -20.70 6.65
N LEU A 248 17.20 -21.14 5.67
CA LEU A 248 18.06 -22.31 5.77
C LEU A 248 19.37 -22.12 5.00
N ILE A 249 20.35 -22.94 5.32
CA ILE A 249 21.62 -23.06 4.58
C ILE A 249 21.75 -24.49 4.08
N ARG A 250 21.92 -24.68 2.77
CA ARG A 250 22.21 -25.97 2.18
C ARG A 250 23.71 -26.21 2.13
N ASP A 251 24.17 -27.23 2.84
CA ASP A 251 25.59 -27.60 2.86
C ASP A 251 26.04 -28.31 1.57
N GLU A 252 27.35 -28.58 1.46
CA GLU A 252 27.94 -29.27 0.30
C GLU A 252 27.45 -30.72 0.10
N ASN A 253 26.87 -31.32 1.15
CA ASN A 253 26.31 -32.67 1.12
C ASN A 253 24.82 -32.67 0.75
N GLY A 254 24.22 -31.48 0.56
CA GLY A 254 22.80 -31.32 0.23
C GLY A 254 21.86 -31.38 1.43
N ASN A 255 22.36 -31.24 2.67
CA ASN A 255 21.51 -31.14 3.85
C ASN A 255 21.01 -29.70 4.03
N ASP A 256 19.73 -29.56 4.36
CA ASP A 256 19.08 -28.27 4.57
C ASP A 256 19.06 -27.93 6.06
N TRP A 257 19.95 -27.04 6.49
CA TRP A 257 20.07 -26.61 7.87
C TRP A 257 19.19 -25.39 8.13
N PHE A 258 18.06 -25.58 8.79
CA PHE A 258 17.12 -24.53 9.12
C PHE A 258 17.63 -23.67 10.28
N ILE A 259 17.60 -22.34 10.11
CA ILE A 259 18.27 -21.40 11.03
C ILE A 259 17.37 -20.33 11.63
N GLU A 260 16.25 -20.01 10.97
CA GLU A 260 15.35 -18.93 11.43
C GLU A 260 13.92 -19.08 10.88
N ILE A 261 12.93 -18.72 11.69
CA ILE A 261 11.54 -18.49 11.27
C ILE A 261 11.18 -17.05 11.65
N ASN A 262 10.67 -16.28 10.70
CA ASN A 262 10.08 -14.97 10.97
C ASN A 262 8.60 -14.99 10.60
N PRO A 263 7.65 -14.91 11.56
CA PRO A 263 6.24 -15.09 11.30
C PRO A 263 5.53 -13.83 10.77
N ARG A 264 6.09 -13.26 9.70
CA ARG A 264 5.60 -12.07 9.00
C ARG A 264 6.11 -12.05 7.55
N PHE A 265 5.59 -11.14 6.72
CA PHE A 265 6.16 -10.89 5.39
C PHE A 265 7.63 -10.45 5.49
N GLY A 266 8.55 -11.26 4.97
CA GLY A 266 9.95 -10.87 4.83
C GLY A 266 10.17 -9.85 3.72
N GLY A 267 11.34 -9.20 3.72
CA GLY A 267 11.67 -8.18 2.72
C GLY A 267 11.73 -8.70 1.28
N GLY A 268 11.96 -10.00 1.09
CA GLY A 268 11.93 -10.67 -0.21
C GLY A 268 10.56 -11.23 -0.62
N ALA A 269 9.55 -11.24 0.25
CA ALA A 269 8.23 -11.82 -0.07
C ALA A 269 7.56 -11.20 -1.32
N PRO A 270 7.69 -9.88 -1.61
CA PRO A 270 7.19 -9.30 -2.86
C PRO A 270 7.81 -9.92 -4.12
N LEU A 271 9.04 -10.47 -4.04
CA LEU A 271 9.70 -11.14 -5.17
C LEU A 271 9.00 -12.47 -5.47
N SER A 272 8.64 -13.23 -4.44
CA SER A 272 7.83 -14.45 -4.55
C SER A 272 6.42 -14.17 -5.07
N MET A 273 5.81 -13.03 -4.68
CA MET A 273 4.54 -12.57 -5.27
C MET A 273 4.68 -12.26 -6.77
N LYS A 274 5.75 -11.56 -7.16
CA LYS A 274 6.07 -11.27 -8.59
C LYS A 274 6.32 -12.55 -9.39
N ALA A 275 6.77 -13.62 -8.75
CA ALA A 275 6.99 -14.93 -9.36
C ALA A 275 5.72 -15.76 -9.53
N GLY A 276 4.62 -15.42 -8.85
CA GLY A 276 3.34 -16.13 -9.01
C GLY A 276 2.61 -16.49 -7.71
N ALA A 277 3.25 -16.38 -6.54
CA ALA A 277 2.64 -16.83 -5.28
C ALA A 277 1.42 -16.01 -4.81
N ARG A 278 1.20 -14.81 -5.36
CA ARG A 278 -0.05 -14.01 -5.25
C ARG A 278 -0.69 -13.95 -3.86
N SER A 279 0.10 -13.94 -2.79
CA SER A 279 -0.43 -13.97 -1.42
C SER A 279 -1.26 -12.72 -1.08
N ALA A 280 -0.99 -11.57 -1.67
CA ALA A 280 -1.86 -10.39 -1.55
C ALA A 280 -3.26 -10.63 -2.16
N GLU A 281 -3.36 -11.27 -3.34
CA GLU A 281 -4.66 -11.64 -3.93
C GLU A 281 -5.40 -12.66 -3.06
N ALA A 282 -4.67 -13.67 -2.55
CA ALA A 282 -5.23 -14.67 -1.65
C ALA A 282 -5.84 -14.04 -0.39
N ILE A 283 -5.16 -13.06 0.22
CA ILE A 283 -5.67 -12.33 1.39
C ILE A 283 -6.98 -11.61 1.07
N LEU A 284 -7.05 -10.88 -0.05
CA LEU A 284 -8.25 -10.13 -0.43
C LEU A 284 -9.46 -11.06 -0.67
N ARG A 285 -9.23 -12.22 -1.30
CA ARG A 285 -10.28 -13.24 -1.52
C ARG A 285 -10.69 -13.93 -0.21
N MET A 286 -9.74 -14.23 0.66
CA MET A 286 -9.98 -14.82 1.99
C MET A 286 -10.77 -13.90 2.92
N LEU A 287 -10.67 -12.58 2.76
CA LEU A 287 -11.49 -11.61 3.50
C LEU A 287 -12.96 -11.66 3.10
N GLU A 288 -13.26 -12.07 1.86
CA GLU A 288 -14.62 -12.27 1.36
C GLU A 288 -15.17 -13.68 1.64
N GLY A 289 -14.40 -14.51 2.35
CA GLY A 289 -14.79 -15.86 2.73
C GLY A 289 -14.49 -16.93 1.68
N GLU A 290 -13.70 -16.60 0.65
CA GLU A 290 -13.25 -17.61 -0.32
C GLU A 290 -12.20 -18.56 0.29
N GLU A 291 -12.32 -19.85 -0.05
CA GLU A 291 -11.24 -20.81 0.17
C GLU A 291 -10.24 -20.72 -0.99
N ILE A 292 -8.95 -20.70 -0.65
CA ILE A 292 -7.87 -20.56 -1.63
C ILE A 292 -7.19 -21.92 -1.84
N GLU A 293 -7.09 -22.31 -3.09
CA GLU A 293 -6.34 -23.49 -3.51
C GLU A 293 -4.83 -23.24 -3.44
N TYR A 294 -4.05 -24.32 -3.40
CA TYR A 294 -2.60 -24.22 -3.43
C TYR A 294 -2.12 -23.66 -4.78
N ILE A 295 -1.33 -22.60 -4.74
CA ILE A 295 -0.77 -21.95 -5.92
C ILE A 295 0.54 -22.65 -6.28
N SER A 296 0.53 -23.38 -7.40
CA SER A 296 1.70 -24.10 -7.92
C SER A 296 2.33 -23.47 -9.17
N ASP A 297 1.60 -22.60 -9.87
CA ASP A 297 2.10 -21.93 -11.07
C ASP A 297 3.00 -20.74 -10.66
N ILE A 298 4.28 -21.06 -10.45
CA ILE A 298 5.31 -20.13 -10.00
C ILE A 298 6.48 -20.20 -10.98
N ALA A 299 6.98 -19.04 -11.39
CA ALA A 299 8.08 -18.89 -12.33
C ALA A 299 9.42 -19.34 -11.72
N ASP A 300 9.66 -20.66 -11.77
CA ASP A 300 10.92 -21.27 -11.34
C ASP A 300 12.12 -20.73 -12.13
N ASN A 301 13.27 -20.60 -11.48
CA ASN A 301 14.51 -19.99 -12.00
C ASN A 301 14.43 -18.50 -12.36
N ALA A 302 13.32 -17.81 -12.05
CA ALA A 302 13.24 -16.37 -12.20
C ALA A 302 14.22 -15.67 -11.24
N VAL A 303 15.07 -14.79 -11.79
CA VAL A 303 16.02 -14.00 -11.00
C VAL A 303 15.49 -12.58 -10.85
N TYR A 304 15.36 -12.12 -9.61
CA TYR A 304 15.00 -10.75 -9.29
C TYR A 304 16.18 -10.02 -8.67
N SER A 305 16.48 -8.83 -9.21
CA SER A 305 17.51 -7.92 -8.69
C SER A 305 16.84 -6.61 -8.27
N ARG A 306 17.10 -6.19 -7.03
CA ARG A 306 16.54 -4.97 -6.44
C ARG A 306 17.48 -3.78 -6.67
N TYR A 307 16.89 -2.59 -6.63
CA TYR A 307 17.58 -1.32 -6.69
C TYR A 307 16.89 -0.34 -5.73
N ASP A 308 17.60 0.72 -5.34
CA ASP A 308 17.06 1.73 -4.44
C ASP A 308 16.21 2.76 -5.22
N GLN A 309 15.02 3.05 -4.69
CA GLN A 309 14.16 4.15 -5.12
C GLN A 309 14.01 5.17 -3.98
N SER A 310 13.54 6.38 -4.32
CA SER A 310 13.29 7.44 -3.35
C SER A 310 11.86 7.97 -3.47
N VAL A 311 11.36 8.50 -2.36
CA VAL A 311 10.09 9.23 -2.27
C VAL A 311 10.33 10.57 -1.61
N CYS A 312 9.60 11.58 -2.07
CA CYS A 312 9.59 12.89 -1.41
C CYS A 312 8.63 12.83 -0.22
N ILE A 313 9.13 13.07 0.99
CA ILE A 313 8.33 13.07 2.23
C ILE A 313 8.10 14.47 2.79
N THR A 314 8.77 15.48 2.23
CA THR A 314 8.62 16.88 2.59
C THR A 314 8.99 17.72 1.38
N GLU A 315 8.10 18.63 0.99
CA GLU A 315 8.29 19.48 -0.17
C GLU A 315 9.39 20.51 0.06
N GLY A 316 10.15 20.83 -1.00
CA GLY A 316 11.10 21.94 -1.01
C GLY A 316 10.48 23.21 -1.61
N GLU A 317 11.12 24.36 -1.39
CA GLU A 317 10.72 25.61 -2.05
C GLU A 317 11.31 25.70 -3.46
N THR A 318 10.45 25.91 -4.46
CA THR A 318 10.87 26.21 -5.84
C THR A 318 9.83 27.08 -6.54
N GLN A 319 10.29 27.84 -7.53
CA GLN A 319 9.40 28.60 -8.41
C GLN A 319 8.61 27.63 -9.28
N ILE A 320 7.31 27.85 -9.38
CA ILE A 320 6.43 27.00 -10.19
C ILE A 320 6.46 27.46 -11.64
N LYS A 321 6.31 26.49 -12.55
CA LYS A 321 6.23 26.73 -14.00
C LYS A 321 5.02 26.03 -14.65
N GLY A 322 4.34 25.17 -13.90
CA GLY A 322 3.10 24.52 -14.34
C GLY A 322 2.12 24.33 -13.19
N VAL A 323 0.84 24.45 -13.49
CA VAL A 323 -0.27 24.10 -12.59
C VAL A 323 -1.19 23.15 -13.31
N ILE A 324 -1.45 22.01 -12.68
CA ILE A 324 -2.41 21.01 -13.14
C ILE A 324 -3.60 21.06 -12.18
N PHE A 325 -4.80 21.18 -12.74
CA PHE A 325 -6.04 21.12 -11.99
C PHE A 325 -6.73 19.76 -12.17
N ASP A 326 -7.38 19.26 -11.14
CA ASP A 326 -8.56 18.41 -11.33
C ASP A 326 -9.69 19.22 -11.98
N LEU A 327 -10.72 18.54 -12.49
CA LEU A 327 -11.86 19.17 -13.14
C LEU A 327 -13.07 19.28 -12.19
N ASP A 328 -13.54 18.15 -11.67
CA ASP A 328 -14.82 18.00 -10.99
C ASP A 328 -14.71 18.58 -9.56
N ASP A 329 -15.62 19.47 -9.18
CA ASP A 329 -15.59 20.23 -7.91
C ASP A 329 -14.31 21.06 -7.65
N THR A 330 -13.38 21.07 -8.61
CA THR A 330 -12.19 21.93 -8.61
C THR A 330 -12.39 23.16 -9.49
N LEU A 331 -12.76 22.99 -10.76
CA LEU A 331 -12.97 24.12 -11.69
C LEU A 331 -14.44 24.47 -11.88
N TYR A 332 -15.34 23.53 -11.59
CA TYR A 332 -16.78 23.68 -11.78
C TYR A 332 -17.55 22.76 -10.81
N SER A 333 -18.86 22.94 -10.66
CA SER A 333 -19.67 22.11 -9.74
C SER A 333 -20.12 20.78 -10.35
N GLU A 334 -19.70 19.66 -9.74
CA GLU A 334 -20.19 18.33 -10.11
C GLU A 334 -21.71 18.23 -9.94
N LYS A 335 -22.28 18.95 -8.95
CA LYS A 335 -23.73 19.04 -8.74
C LYS A 335 -24.48 19.64 -9.93
N GLU A 336 -23.90 20.61 -10.65
CA GLU A 336 -24.51 21.14 -11.87
C GLU A 336 -24.55 20.08 -12.97
N TYR A 337 -23.46 19.32 -13.15
CA TYR A 337 -23.42 18.21 -14.11
C TYR A 337 -24.46 17.13 -13.79
N VAL A 338 -24.60 16.77 -12.50
CA VAL A 338 -25.62 15.81 -12.06
C VAL A 338 -27.03 16.32 -12.39
N LYS A 339 -27.32 17.60 -12.11
CA LYS A 339 -28.61 18.21 -12.43
C LYS A 339 -28.90 18.24 -13.92
N SER A 340 -27.92 18.61 -14.76
CA SER A 340 -28.11 18.62 -16.22
C SER A 340 -28.32 17.20 -16.77
N GLY A 341 -27.62 16.22 -16.22
CA GLY A 341 -27.81 14.81 -16.57
C GLY A 341 -29.19 14.28 -16.17
N PHE A 342 -29.67 14.63 -14.98
CA PHE A 342 -31.03 14.29 -14.55
C PHE A 342 -32.10 14.95 -15.39
N LYS A 343 -31.88 16.19 -15.83
CA LYS A 343 -32.77 16.83 -16.80
C LYS A 343 -32.83 16.04 -18.12
N ALA A 344 -31.68 15.65 -18.68
CA ALA A 344 -31.65 14.85 -19.90
C ALA A 344 -32.37 13.49 -19.76
N VAL A 345 -32.22 12.83 -18.60
CA VAL A 345 -32.94 11.61 -18.26
C VAL A 345 -34.45 11.87 -18.13
N SER A 346 -34.84 12.91 -17.42
CA SER A 346 -36.23 13.32 -17.24
C SER A 346 -36.90 13.57 -18.59
N ASP A 347 -36.29 14.39 -19.45
CA ASP A 347 -36.79 14.72 -20.78
C ASP A 347 -37.01 13.43 -21.63
N TYR A 348 -36.09 12.46 -21.55
CA TYR A 348 -36.25 11.17 -22.23
C TYR A 348 -37.43 10.34 -21.71
N LEU A 349 -37.67 10.37 -20.40
CA LEU A 349 -38.73 9.57 -19.76
C LEU A 349 -40.12 10.22 -19.84
N GLY A 350 -40.24 11.42 -20.43
CA GLY A 350 -41.49 12.17 -20.60
C GLY A 350 -41.60 13.45 -19.78
N GLY A 351 -40.52 13.86 -19.10
CA GLY A 351 -40.44 15.06 -18.27
C GLY A 351 -40.99 14.88 -16.84
N GLY A 352 -40.59 15.77 -15.93
CA GLY A 352 -41.13 15.88 -14.57
C GLY A 352 -40.42 15.07 -13.48
N TYR A 353 -39.30 14.42 -13.77
CA TYR A 353 -38.59 13.53 -12.84
C TYR A 353 -37.36 14.16 -12.17
N GLU A 354 -37.02 15.42 -12.46
CA GLU A 354 -35.77 16.07 -12.01
C GLU A 354 -35.70 16.16 -10.48
N ASN A 355 -36.82 16.54 -9.84
CA ASN A 355 -36.89 16.71 -8.39
C ASN A 355 -36.74 15.37 -7.65
N GLU A 356 -37.33 14.30 -8.19
CA GLU A 356 -37.26 12.95 -7.63
C GLU A 356 -35.85 12.37 -7.76
N LEU A 357 -35.24 12.48 -8.95
CA LEU A 357 -33.84 12.10 -9.17
C LEU A 357 -32.90 12.84 -8.22
N TRP A 358 -33.10 14.17 -8.08
CA TRP A 358 -32.31 14.97 -7.16
C TRP A 358 -32.51 14.59 -5.70
N HIS A 359 -33.73 14.20 -5.31
CA HIS A 359 -34.03 13.71 -3.97
C HIS A 359 -33.29 12.40 -3.67
N TYR A 360 -33.30 11.42 -4.57
CA TYR A 360 -32.55 10.17 -4.39
C TYR A 360 -31.05 10.41 -4.30
N PHE A 361 -30.50 11.28 -5.16
CA PHE A 361 -29.09 11.65 -5.14
C PHE A 361 -28.68 12.23 -3.78
N LYS A 362 -29.43 13.22 -3.27
CA LYS A 362 -29.17 13.80 -1.93
C LYS A 362 -29.34 12.80 -0.78
N SER A 363 -30.11 11.74 -1.01
CA SER A 363 -30.31 10.65 -0.05
C SER A 363 -29.24 9.55 -0.16
N GLY A 364 -28.21 9.73 -0.99
CA GLY A 364 -27.13 8.77 -1.20
C GLY A 364 -27.55 7.52 -1.99
N LYS A 365 -28.71 7.54 -2.65
CA LYS A 365 -29.22 6.41 -3.44
C LYS A 365 -28.79 6.50 -4.90
N GLN A 366 -28.83 5.35 -5.60
CA GLN A 366 -28.64 5.30 -7.05
C GLN A 366 -29.88 5.87 -7.75
N ALA A 367 -29.89 7.19 -7.97
CA ALA A 367 -31.08 7.94 -8.38
C ALA A 367 -31.81 7.37 -9.60
N ILE A 368 -31.07 7.02 -10.65
CA ILE A 368 -31.64 6.44 -11.89
C ILE A 368 -32.27 5.07 -11.61
N ASP A 369 -31.63 4.24 -10.79
CA ASP A 369 -32.14 2.89 -10.47
C ASP A 369 -33.43 2.97 -9.67
N GLU A 370 -33.48 3.83 -8.65
CA GLU A 370 -34.67 4.03 -7.82
C GLU A 370 -35.85 4.57 -8.65
N LEU A 371 -35.60 5.59 -9.49
CA LEU A 371 -36.63 6.14 -10.37
C LEU A 371 -37.18 5.09 -11.32
N LEU A 372 -36.30 4.32 -11.98
CA LEU A 372 -36.74 3.31 -12.94
C LEU A 372 -37.54 2.19 -12.27
N LYS A 373 -37.22 1.87 -11.02
CA LYS A 373 -37.99 0.91 -10.22
C LYS A 373 -39.39 1.43 -9.90
N GLU A 374 -39.52 2.69 -9.47
CA GLU A 374 -40.83 3.28 -9.18
C GLU A 374 -41.71 3.42 -10.42
N CYS A 375 -41.10 3.74 -11.56
CA CYS A 375 -41.81 3.86 -12.84
C CYS A 375 -42.06 2.51 -13.55
N GLY A 376 -41.57 1.37 -13.01
CA GLY A 376 -41.66 0.05 -13.65
C GLY A 376 -40.93 -0.03 -15.01
N LYS A 377 -39.83 0.72 -15.16
CA LYS A 377 -39.04 0.88 -16.40
C LYS A 377 -37.62 0.34 -16.28
N GLU A 378 -37.35 -0.61 -15.38
CA GLU A 378 -36.01 -1.13 -15.09
C GLU A 378 -35.31 -1.71 -16.34
N LYS A 379 -36.08 -2.23 -17.29
CA LYS A 379 -35.57 -2.72 -18.59
C LYS A 379 -34.89 -1.64 -19.43
N GLN A 380 -35.16 -0.35 -19.16
CA GLN A 380 -34.55 0.79 -19.88
C GLN A 380 -33.23 1.27 -19.27
N LYS A 381 -32.78 0.69 -18.14
CA LYS A 381 -31.60 1.14 -17.38
C LYS A 381 -30.37 1.40 -18.25
N ALA A 382 -30.04 0.47 -19.15
CA ALA A 382 -28.86 0.61 -20.02
C ALA A 382 -28.93 1.86 -20.90
N VAL A 383 -30.10 2.12 -21.51
CA VAL A 383 -30.32 3.27 -22.40
C VAL A 383 -30.31 4.57 -21.61
N VAL A 384 -31.00 4.60 -20.45
CA VAL A 384 -31.08 5.79 -19.60
C VAL A 384 -29.71 6.17 -19.03
N LEU A 385 -28.90 5.18 -18.63
CA LEU A 385 -27.52 5.43 -18.20
C LEU A 385 -26.65 5.97 -19.33
N GLU A 386 -26.84 5.51 -20.56
CA GLU A 386 -26.10 6.04 -21.72
C GLU A 386 -26.50 7.49 -22.01
N ILE A 387 -27.78 7.83 -21.91
CA ILE A 387 -28.26 9.21 -22.06
C ILE A 387 -27.62 10.10 -20.99
N TYR A 388 -27.67 9.70 -19.72
CA TYR A 388 -27.02 10.43 -18.64
C TYR A 388 -25.51 10.60 -18.88
N ARG A 389 -24.81 9.58 -19.37
CA ARG A 389 -23.34 9.64 -19.56
C ARG A 389 -22.90 10.44 -20.78
N SER A 390 -23.75 10.53 -21.80
CA SER A 390 -23.41 11.11 -23.09
C SER A 390 -24.07 12.46 -23.38
N HIS A 391 -24.88 12.98 -22.45
CA HIS A 391 -25.50 14.30 -22.59
C HIS A 391 -24.46 15.41 -22.71
N ILE A 392 -24.84 16.49 -23.40
CA ILE A 392 -24.09 17.75 -23.41
C ILE A 392 -24.55 18.52 -22.17
N PRO A 393 -23.67 18.76 -21.19
CA PRO A 393 -24.08 19.36 -19.92
C PRO A 393 -24.30 20.87 -20.05
N THR A 394 -25.14 21.40 -19.16
CA THR A 394 -25.31 22.85 -18.96
C THR A 394 -24.68 23.18 -17.61
N ILE A 395 -23.40 23.58 -17.65
CA ILE A 395 -22.52 23.76 -16.48
C ILE A 395 -21.67 25.00 -16.66
N HIS A 396 -21.21 25.60 -15.56
CA HIS A 396 -20.39 26.81 -15.56
C HIS A 396 -19.16 26.67 -14.66
N LEU A 397 -18.08 27.35 -15.03
CA LEU A 397 -16.90 27.47 -14.17
C LEU A 397 -17.27 28.27 -12.91
N TYR A 398 -16.58 27.97 -11.81
CA TYR A 398 -16.69 28.80 -10.60
C TYR A 398 -16.18 30.22 -10.85
N ASP A 399 -16.73 31.18 -10.10
CA ASP A 399 -16.29 32.57 -10.13
C ASP A 399 -14.78 32.69 -9.83
N GLY A 400 -14.06 33.46 -10.64
CA GLY A 400 -12.62 33.68 -10.50
C GLY A 400 -11.73 32.67 -11.23
N VAL A 401 -12.27 31.55 -11.75
CA VAL A 401 -11.47 30.53 -12.46
C VAL A 401 -10.89 31.07 -13.76
N VAL A 402 -11.70 31.81 -14.53
CA VAL A 402 -11.28 32.39 -15.81
C VAL A 402 -10.15 33.40 -15.57
N GLU A 403 -10.32 34.27 -14.57
CA GLU A 403 -9.34 35.27 -14.15
C GLU A 403 -8.04 34.62 -13.69
N LEU A 404 -8.11 33.60 -12.84
CA LEU A 404 -6.97 32.84 -12.34
C LEU A 404 -6.15 32.21 -13.48
N ILE A 405 -6.80 31.45 -14.36
CA ILE A 405 -6.14 30.82 -15.51
C ILE A 405 -5.48 31.88 -16.39
N THR A 406 -6.18 32.98 -16.67
CA THR A 406 -5.66 34.09 -17.47
C THR A 406 -4.41 34.71 -16.84
N GLN A 407 -4.44 34.98 -15.53
CA GLN A 407 -3.30 35.57 -14.81
C GLN A 407 -2.09 34.63 -14.81
N LEU A 408 -2.28 33.35 -14.52
CA LEU A 408 -1.19 32.37 -14.52
C LEU A 408 -0.54 32.25 -15.91
N ARG A 409 -1.35 32.21 -16.98
CA ARG A 409 -0.84 32.18 -18.36
C ARG A 409 -0.06 33.44 -18.71
N ASN A 410 -0.54 34.62 -18.29
CA ASN A 410 0.19 35.87 -18.47
C ASN A 410 1.53 35.90 -17.72
N SER A 411 1.65 35.14 -16.62
CA SER A 411 2.92 34.92 -15.90
C SER A 411 3.79 33.80 -16.52
N GLY A 412 3.42 33.26 -17.68
CA GLY A 412 4.19 32.21 -18.37
C GLY A 412 4.07 30.82 -17.76
N ILE A 413 3.07 30.59 -16.90
CA ILE A 413 2.80 29.29 -16.28
C ILE A 413 1.98 28.42 -17.23
N LYS A 414 2.41 27.16 -17.42
CA LYS A 414 1.65 26.15 -18.16
C LYS A 414 0.44 25.69 -17.34
N ILE A 415 -0.70 25.54 -17.99
CA ILE A 415 -1.94 25.10 -17.36
C ILE A 415 -2.39 23.77 -17.94
N GLY A 416 -2.68 22.82 -17.07
CA GLY A 416 -3.12 21.49 -17.45
C GLY A 416 -4.32 21.03 -16.66
N ILE A 417 -5.03 20.05 -17.21
CA ILE A 417 -6.11 19.35 -16.52
C ILE A 417 -5.83 17.85 -16.54
N ILE A 418 -5.92 17.20 -15.38
CA ILE A 418 -5.97 15.74 -15.26
C ILE A 418 -7.26 15.40 -14.55
N THR A 419 -8.13 14.65 -15.24
CA THR A 419 -9.45 14.30 -14.71
C THR A 419 -9.77 12.82 -14.92
N ASP A 420 -10.47 12.23 -13.96
CA ASP A 420 -10.94 10.85 -14.02
C ASP A 420 -12.34 10.77 -14.62
N GLY A 421 -12.61 9.72 -15.39
CA GLY A 421 -13.95 9.49 -15.92
C GLY A 421 -13.96 9.08 -17.38
N ARG A 422 -15.15 8.66 -17.83
CA ARG A 422 -15.33 8.14 -19.19
C ARG A 422 -15.05 9.24 -20.22
N SER A 423 -14.26 8.91 -21.25
CA SER A 423 -13.83 9.83 -22.31
C SER A 423 -14.95 10.75 -22.80
N LYS A 424 -16.04 10.20 -23.37
CA LYS A 424 -17.14 11.01 -23.93
C LYS A 424 -17.75 11.99 -22.93
N GLY A 425 -18.01 11.54 -21.70
CA GLY A 425 -18.61 12.37 -20.65
C GLY A 425 -17.69 13.51 -20.21
N GLN A 426 -16.41 13.23 -19.97
CA GLN A 426 -15.44 14.26 -19.58
C GLN A 426 -15.19 15.25 -20.73
N ARG A 427 -15.09 14.77 -21.97
CA ARG A 427 -14.93 15.63 -23.16
C ARG A 427 -16.13 16.57 -23.36
N ASN A 428 -17.36 16.10 -23.14
CA ASN A 428 -18.54 16.95 -23.18
C ASN A 428 -18.50 18.06 -22.10
N LYS A 429 -18.03 17.76 -20.88
CA LYS A 429 -17.85 18.77 -19.82
C LYS A 429 -16.81 19.81 -20.22
N ILE A 430 -15.64 19.35 -20.67
CA ILE A 430 -14.54 20.20 -21.14
C ILE A 430 -14.99 21.16 -22.24
N GLN A 431 -15.76 20.65 -23.21
CA GLN A 431 -16.32 21.45 -24.30
C GLN A 431 -17.34 22.48 -23.78
N ALA A 432 -18.28 22.08 -22.92
CA ALA A 432 -19.30 22.97 -22.37
C ALA A 432 -18.70 24.13 -21.56
N LEU A 433 -17.59 23.87 -20.85
CA LEU A 433 -16.86 24.86 -20.07
C LEU A 433 -15.88 25.71 -20.90
N GLY A 434 -15.67 25.38 -22.19
CA GLY A 434 -14.74 26.10 -23.07
C GLY A 434 -13.26 25.92 -22.73
N LEU A 435 -12.90 24.90 -21.94
CA LEU A 435 -11.56 24.74 -21.37
C LEU A 435 -10.48 24.39 -22.41
N GLU A 436 -10.86 23.79 -23.55
CA GLU A 436 -9.90 23.39 -24.61
C GLU A 436 -9.07 24.57 -25.14
N ASN A 437 -9.63 25.78 -25.12
CA ASN A 437 -8.96 26.98 -25.59
C ASN A 437 -8.22 27.73 -24.45
N MET A 438 -8.48 27.35 -23.20
CA MET A 438 -7.99 28.04 -22.02
C MET A 438 -6.72 27.42 -21.43
N VAL A 439 -6.45 26.14 -21.68
CA VAL A 439 -5.34 25.39 -21.08
C VAL A 439 -4.38 24.82 -22.13
N ASP A 440 -3.17 24.46 -21.75
CA ASP A 440 -2.16 23.91 -22.66
C ASP A 440 -2.39 22.42 -22.97
N ASP A 441 -2.83 21.65 -21.98
CA ASP A 441 -2.99 20.19 -22.11
C ASP A 441 -4.11 19.65 -21.22
N ILE A 442 -4.84 18.66 -21.73
CA ILE A 442 -5.88 17.95 -20.97
C ILE A 442 -5.67 16.45 -21.11
N ILE A 443 -5.71 15.73 -19.98
CA ILE A 443 -5.66 14.28 -19.92
C ILE A 443 -6.91 13.77 -19.20
N VAL A 444 -7.71 12.98 -19.90
CA VAL A 444 -8.78 12.18 -19.31
C VAL A 444 -8.21 10.78 -19.05
N THR A 445 -8.13 10.36 -17.80
CA THR A 445 -7.35 9.17 -17.43
C THR A 445 -7.90 7.86 -18.02
N ASP A 446 -9.21 7.72 -18.20
CA ASP A 446 -9.78 6.53 -18.86
C ASP A 446 -9.30 6.39 -20.33
N GLU A 447 -8.91 7.48 -20.99
CA GLU A 447 -8.35 7.44 -22.35
C GLU A 447 -6.95 6.81 -22.40
N LEU A 448 -6.29 6.65 -21.25
CA LEU A 448 -4.97 6.00 -21.14
C LEU A 448 -5.05 4.47 -21.12
N GLY A 449 -6.26 3.89 -21.12
CA GLY A 449 -6.47 2.45 -21.19
C GLY A 449 -7.42 1.88 -20.14
N GLY A 450 -8.18 2.72 -19.44
CA GLY A 450 -9.23 2.32 -18.50
C GLY A 450 -9.04 2.81 -17.07
N ILE A 451 -9.89 2.32 -16.16
CA ILE A 451 -10.00 2.78 -14.77
C ILE A 451 -8.72 2.61 -13.96
N GLN A 452 -7.83 1.70 -14.34
CA GLN A 452 -6.56 1.44 -13.69
C GLN A 452 -5.56 2.60 -13.83
N PHE A 453 -5.79 3.51 -14.79
CA PHE A 453 -4.98 4.71 -14.98
C PHE A 453 -5.56 5.94 -14.29
N ARG A 454 -6.71 5.81 -13.62
CA ARG A 454 -7.28 6.87 -12.79
C ARG A 454 -6.36 7.20 -11.63
N LYS A 455 -6.48 8.42 -11.11
CA LYS A 455 -5.80 8.84 -9.88
C LYS A 455 -6.18 7.85 -8.75
N PRO A 456 -5.22 7.37 -7.95
CA PRO A 456 -3.86 7.88 -7.72
C PRO A 456 -2.76 7.28 -8.61
N CYS A 457 -3.06 6.73 -9.80
CA CYS A 457 -2.04 6.31 -10.75
C CYS A 457 -1.15 7.50 -11.18
N ASP A 458 0.18 7.33 -11.18
CA ASP A 458 1.14 8.40 -11.45
C ASP A 458 1.38 8.66 -12.96
N ILE A 459 0.85 7.80 -13.83
CA ILE A 459 1.09 7.83 -15.28
C ILE A 459 0.61 9.13 -15.93
N ALA A 460 -0.58 9.61 -15.58
CA ALA A 460 -1.12 10.86 -16.15
C ALA A 460 -0.21 12.06 -15.84
N PHE A 461 0.32 12.13 -14.62
CA PHE A 461 1.26 13.16 -14.20
C PHE A 461 2.58 13.07 -14.95
N ARG A 462 3.12 11.86 -15.15
CA ARG A 462 4.36 11.65 -15.94
C ARG A 462 4.19 12.01 -17.41
N ILE A 463 3.02 11.73 -18.00
CA ILE A 463 2.69 12.17 -19.36
C ILE A 463 2.69 13.69 -19.43
N MET A 464 2.04 14.37 -18.47
CA MET A 464 2.04 15.84 -18.41
C MET A 464 3.45 16.40 -18.25
N GLN A 465 4.24 15.83 -17.34
CA GLN A 465 5.65 16.19 -17.13
C GLN A 465 6.45 16.11 -18.44
N THR A 466 6.26 15.03 -19.19
CA THR A 466 6.98 14.77 -20.45
C THR A 466 6.59 15.77 -21.52
N LYS A 467 5.29 16.06 -21.66
CA LYS A 467 4.77 17.09 -22.58
C LYS A 467 5.33 18.47 -22.26
N TRP A 468 5.39 18.82 -20.98
CA TRP A 468 5.81 20.14 -20.53
C TRP A 468 7.31 20.31 -20.42
N LYS A 469 8.07 19.21 -20.35
CA LYS A 469 9.51 19.18 -20.10
C LYS A 469 9.89 19.97 -18.83
N LEU A 470 9.04 19.86 -17.80
CA LEU A 470 9.25 20.47 -16.49
C LEU A 470 9.60 19.39 -15.47
N PRO A 471 10.52 19.66 -14.52
CA PRO A 471 10.71 18.77 -13.38
C PRO A 471 9.47 18.81 -12.47
N MET A 472 9.15 17.69 -11.82
CA MET A 472 7.93 17.56 -10.99
C MET A 472 7.85 18.59 -9.87
N ASN A 473 8.97 18.97 -9.28
CA ASN A 473 9.01 20.00 -8.25
C ASN A 473 8.54 21.39 -8.75
N GLN A 474 8.59 21.68 -10.05
CA GLN A 474 8.09 22.93 -10.64
C GLN A 474 6.62 22.86 -11.06
N ILE A 475 5.93 21.74 -10.78
CA ILE A 475 4.53 21.55 -11.13
C ILE A 475 3.70 21.44 -9.85
N ILE A 476 2.60 22.16 -9.80
CA ILE A 476 1.60 22.05 -8.74
C ILE A 476 0.42 21.23 -9.21
N TYR A 477 -0.14 20.42 -8.31
CA TYR A 477 -1.46 19.83 -8.48
C TYR A 477 -2.49 20.50 -7.56
N VAL A 478 -3.65 20.84 -8.11
CA VAL A 478 -4.80 21.37 -7.37
C VAL A 478 -5.97 20.42 -7.56
N GLY A 479 -6.58 19.98 -6.46
CA GLY A 479 -7.74 19.10 -6.48
C GLY A 479 -8.59 19.23 -5.22
N ASP A 480 -9.76 18.59 -5.22
CA ASP A 480 -10.73 18.63 -4.14
C ASP A 480 -10.74 17.34 -3.32
N ASN A 481 -10.26 16.22 -3.87
CA ASN A 481 -10.45 14.88 -3.32
C ASN A 481 -9.15 14.27 -2.78
N PRO A 482 -8.88 14.34 -1.46
CA PRO A 482 -7.60 13.92 -0.90
C PRO A 482 -7.24 12.46 -1.13
N THR A 483 -8.25 11.60 -1.27
CA THR A 483 -8.07 10.15 -1.38
C THR A 483 -7.55 9.70 -2.74
N LYS A 484 -7.79 10.50 -3.79
CA LYS A 484 -7.39 10.18 -5.16
C LYS A 484 -6.28 11.10 -5.64
N ASP A 485 -6.41 12.38 -5.32
CA ASP A 485 -5.69 13.45 -6.00
C ASP A 485 -4.23 13.58 -5.61
N PHE A 486 -3.91 13.34 -4.34
CA PHE A 486 -2.67 13.85 -3.78
C PHE A 486 -1.55 12.82 -3.63
N GLN A 487 -1.90 11.53 -3.57
CA GLN A 487 -0.91 10.47 -3.38
C GLN A 487 0.14 10.47 -4.50
N ALA A 488 -0.26 10.47 -5.77
CA ALA A 488 0.69 10.47 -6.89
C ALA A 488 1.54 11.76 -6.98
N PRO A 489 0.95 12.98 -6.95
CA PRO A 489 1.73 14.22 -6.93
C PRO A 489 2.78 14.26 -5.83
N GLN A 490 2.42 13.89 -4.60
CA GLN A 490 3.33 13.87 -3.46
C GLN A 490 4.48 12.87 -3.69
N GLN A 491 4.19 11.66 -4.14
CA GLN A 491 5.22 10.65 -4.48
C GLN A 491 6.21 11.17 -5.53
N LEU A 492 5.71 11.94 -6.50
CA LEU A 492 6.49 12.52 -7.58
C LEU A 492 7.26 13.79 -7.16
N GLY A 493 7.04 14.30 -5.94
CA GLY A 493 7.66 15.53 -5.43
C GLY A 493 7.03 16.82 -5.97
N MET A 494 5.78 16.74 -6.42
CA MET A 494 4.97 17.90 -6.78
C MET A 494 4.40 18.55 -5.52
N LYS A 495 4.22 19.88 -5.56
CA LYS A 495 3.46 20.58 -4.52
C LYS A 495 1.96 20.40 -4.77
N ILE A 496 1.20 20.20 -3.69
CA ILE A 496 -0.26 20.08 -3.77
C ILE A 496 -0.98 21.26 -3.11
N VAL A 497 -2.16 21.60 -3.63
CA VAL A 497 -3.12 22.48 -2.95
C VAL A 497 -4.45 21.75 -2.85
N TRP A 498 -4.93 21.58 -1.62
CA TRP A 498 -6.25 21.04 -1.39
C TRP A 498 -7.28 22.17 -1.43
N LEU A 499 -8.13 22.16 -2.46
CA LEU A 499 -9.27 23.05 -2.55
C LEU A 499 -10.44 22.45 -1.74
N LYS A 500 -10.70 23.01 -0.56
CA LYS A 500 -11.81 22.62 0.31
C LYS A 500 -13.10 23.28 -0.16
N ASN A 501 -13.56 22.85 -1.33
CA ASN A 501 -14.79 23.37 -1.88
C ASN A 501 -16.00 22.87 -1.08
N GLU A 502 -16.63 23.75 -0.29
CA GLU A 502 -17.80 23.42 0.54
C GLU A 502 -19.02 22.98 -0.30
N ASP A 503 -19.08 23.43 -1.55
CA ASP A 503 -20.12 23.03 -2.50
C ASP A 503 -19.82 21.68 -3.20
N GLY A 504 -18.65 21.09 -2.96
CA GLY A 504 -18.24 19.82 -3.55
C GLY A 504 -19.06 18.62 -3.08
N VAL A 505 -19.14 17.59 -3.92
CA VAL A 505 -19.76 16.29 -3.62
C VAL A 505 -18.93 15.51 -2.61
N TYR A 506 -17.60 15.68 -2.62
CA TYR A 506 -16.67 15.02 -1.69
C TYR A 506 -16.31 15.87 -0.47
N TYR A 507 -16.98 17.00 -0.25
CA TYR A 507 -16.77 17.82 0.93
C TYR A 507 -17.22 17.06 2.19
N ASP A 508 -16.27 16.83 3.08
CA ASP A 508 -16.52 16.29 4.41
C ASP A 508 -15.85 17.21 5.44
N PRO A 509 -16.62 17.92 6.28
CA PRO A 509 -16.07 18.81 7.30
C PRO A 509 -15.26 18.05 8.37
N MET A 510 -15.44 16.73 8.48
CA MET A 510 -14.72 15.86 9.41
C MET A 510 -13.45 15.25 8.79
N ASN A 511 -13.16 15.52 7.52
CA ASN A 511 -11.99 14.96 6.85
C ASN A 511 -10.70 15.51 7.46
N SER A 512 -9.93 14.62 8.09
CA SER A 512 -8.69 14.94 8.81
C SER A 512 -7.44 14.91 7.92
N TYR A 513 -7.58 14.97 6.59
CA TYR A 513 -6.42 14.94 5.70
C TYR A 513 -5.50 16.13 5.98
N SER A 514 -4.24 15.83 6.28
CA SER A 514 -3.22 16.85 6.57
C SER A 514 -2.55 17.28 5.28
N CYS A 515 -3.01 18.39 4.71
CA CYS A 515 -2.34 19.08 3.62
C CYS A 515 -1.71 20.38 4.12
N GLN A 516 -0.46 20.66 3.74
CA GLN A 516 0.23 21.90 4.08
C GLN A 516 -0.51 23.13 3.53
N TYR A 517 -0.99 23.04 2.28
CA TYR A 517 -1.68 24.15 1.62
C TYR A 517 -3.14 23.80 1.36
N GLN A 518 -4.02 24.58 1.98
CA GLN A 518 -5.47 24.44 1.87
C GLN A 518 -6.05 25.78 1.42
N ALA A 519 -6.89 25.75 0.39
CA ALA A 519 -7.65 26.90 -0.08
C ALA A 519 -9.14 26.63 0.13
N SER A 520 -9.87 27.55 0.76
CA SER A 520 -11.32 27.45 0.93
C SER A 520 -12.10 28.05 -0.24
N ASN A 521 -11.44 28.82 -1.11
CA ASN A 521 -12.04 29.48 -2.26
C ASN A 521 -10.99 29.81 -3.34
N MET A 522 -11.46 30.29 -4.50
CA MET A 522 -10.63 30.64 -5.65
C MET A 522 -9.69 31.82 -5.39
N GLU A 523 -10.05 32.77 -4.52
CA GLU A 523 -9.21 33.92 -4.19
C GLU A 523 -7.95 33.48 -3.43
N LEU A 524 -8.12 32.67 -2.39
CA LEU A 524 -7.01 32.13 -1.61
C LEU A 524 -6.13 31.20 -2.46
N LEU A 525 -6.74 30.38 -3.32
CA LEU A 525 -6.02 29.56 -4.28
C LEU A 525 -5.16 30.43 -5.23
N SER A 526 -5.75 31.49 -5.79
CA SER A 526 -5.05 32.43 -6.66
C SER A 526 -3.84 33.06 -5.95
N ASN A 527 -4.01 33.50 -4.71
CA ASN A 527 -2.94 34.08 -3.90
C ASN A 527 -1.75 33.11 -3.73
N TYR A 528 -2.00 31.83 -3.46
CA TYR A 528 -0.93 30.84 -3.36
C TYR A 528 -0.19 30.68 -4.70
N LEU A 529 -0.93 30.42 -5.78
CA LEU A 529 -0.34 30.12 -7.08
C LEU A 529 0.43 31.31 -7.65
N LEU A 530 -0.10 32.53 -7.53
CA LEU A 530 0.58 33.75 -7.98
C LEU A 530 1.79 34.11 -7.12
N ARG A 531 1.78 33.81 -5.82
CA ARG A 531 2.96 34.02 -4.97
C ARG A 531 4.11 33.12 -5.41
N TRP A 532 3.82 31.84 -5.64
CA TRP A 532 4.83 30.87 -6.06
C TRP A 532 5.29 31.05 -7.51
N SER A 533 4.45 31.58 -8.40
CA SER A 533 4.86 31.90 -9.78
C SER A 533 5.89 33.04 -9.79
N ASN A 534 5.77 33.99 -8.88
CA ASN A 534 6.68 35.14 -8.74
C ASN A 534 7.93 34.84 -7.88
N GLY A 535 8.09 33.62 -7.37
CA GLY A 535 9.28 33.21 -6.62
C GLY A 535 9.39 33.78 -5.20
N TYR A 536 8.31 34.33 -4.64
CA TYR A 536 8.27 34.78 -3.26
C TYR A 536 8.24 33.59 -2.30
N ARG A 537 9.20 33.53 -1.38
CA ARG A 537 9.32 32.49 -0.33
C ARG A 537 8.39 32.79 0.85
N GLU A 538 8.09 31.77 1.66
CA GLU A 538 7.21 31.91 2.84
C GLU A 538 7.85 32.66 4.00
#